data_AF-A0A811SC88-F1
#
_entry.id   AF-A0A811SC88-F1
#
_cell.length_a   1.000
_cell.length_b   1.000
_cell.length_c   1.000
_cell.angle_alpha   90.00
_cell.angle_beta   90.00
_cell.angle_gamma   90.00
#
_symmetry.space_group_name_H-M   'P 1'
#
loop_
_entity.id
_entity.type
_entity.pdbx_description
1 polymer ?
#
loop_
_entity_poly.entity_id
_entity_poly.type
_entity_poly.pdbx_seq_one_letter_code
_entity_poly.pdbx_strand_id
1 'polypeptide(L)'
;MVINLCKELIVSSDKTIDGRGAQVHVTGAQITLQNVHNVILHIHDAVPRGGGVIRDSKHHSGVRGESDGGGISVMGSSDIWIDHVSMRSCADVLVDVVDGSTAVTISNGHFTKHDHVMLFGASDSAAKDKMMQVTVAFNHFGKGLVQRMPRCRYGFFYVVNNDYTHWLVYAIGGSQNPTIISQGNRFRAVDDRNFKEVT
;
A
#
# COMPACT_ATOMS: atom_id res chain seq x y z
N MET A 1 -4.68 20.37 8.60
CA MET A 1 -5.90 19.65 9.01
C MET A 1 -5.50 18.25 9.46
N VAL A 2 -5.97 17.80 10.63
CA VAL A 2 -5.81 16.42 11.10
C VAL A 2 -7.19 15.79 11.15
N ILE A 3 -7.39 14.72 10.39
CA ILE A 3 -8.61 13.92 10.37
C ILE A 3 -8.29 12.62 11.11
N ASN A 4 -8.95 12.41 12.25
CA ASN A 4 -8.86 11.16 12.99
C ASN A 4 -10.09 10.32 12.69
N LEU A 5 -9.92 9.28 11.87
CA LEU A 5 -10.99 8.37 11.50
C LEU A 5 -11.39 7.52 12.71
N CYS A 6 -12.69 7.47 13.00
CA CYS A 6 -13.22 6.64 14.07
C CYS A 6 -13.34 5.15 13.67
N LYS A 7 -13.45 4.90 12.37
CA LYS A 7 -13.61 3.58 11.70
C LYS A 7 -12.98 3.65 10.32
N GLU A 8 -12.80 2.50 9.65
CA GLU A 8 -12.30 2.48 8.28
C GLU A 8 -13.12 3.41 7.36
N LEU A 9 -12.42 4.07 6.44
CA LEU A 9 -13.03 4.90 5.42
C LEU A 9 -13.07 4.12 4.11
N ILE A 10 -14.28 3.70 3.72
CA ILE A 10 -14.52 3.07 2.43
C ILE A 10 -14.66 4.15 1.37
N VAL A 11 -13.87 4.03 0.29
CA VAL A 11 -13.92 4.96 -0.84
C VAL A 11 -14.59 4.26 -2.01
N SER A 12 -15.60 4.92 -2.59
CA SER A 12 -16.36 4.44 -3.76
C SER A 12 -15.63 4.76 -5.07
N SER A 13 -16.04 4.14 -6.18
CA SER A 13 -15.49 4.41 -7.52
C SER A 13 -15.58 5.88 -7.92
N ASP A 14 -14.71 6.27 -8.86
CA ASP A 14 -14.68 7.60 -9.49
C ASP A 14 -14.55 8.71 -8.45
N LYS A 15 -13.48 8.62 -7.65
CA LYS A 15 -13.18 9.57 -6.58
C LYS A 15 -11.73 10.01 -6.63
N THR A 16 -11.51 11.23 -6.20
CA THR A 16 -10.17 11.76 -5.95
C THR A 16 -10.15 12.30 -4.54
N ILE A 17 -9.23 11.81 -3.72
CA ILE A 17 -8.87 12.41 -2.43
C ILE A 17 -7.63 13.24 -2.67
N ASP A 18 -7.82 14.55 -2.80
CA ASP A 18 -6.77 15.51 -3.13
C ASP A 18 -6.35 16.32 -1.90
N GLY A 19 -5.09 16.17 -1.49
CA GLY A 19 -4.50 16.95 -0.40
C GLY A 19 -3.73 18.18 -0.86
N ARG A 20 -3.64 18.47 -2.18
CA ARG A 20 -2.81 19.57 -2.69
C ARG A 20 -3.26 20.92 -2.13
N GLY A 21 -2.28 21.79 -1.88
CA GLY A 21 -2.52 23.11 -1.30
C GLY A 21 -2.89 23.10 0.19
N ALA A 22 -2.96 21.94 0.84
CA ALA A 22 -3.25 21.81 2.25
C ALA A 22 -2.33 20.76 2.92
N GLN A 23 -2.04 20.95 4.20
CA GLN A 23 -1.41 19.92 5.01
C GLN A 23 -2.50 19.04 5.61
N VAL A 24 -2.75 17.86 5.02
CA VAL A 24 -3.78 16.92 5.45
C VAL A 24 -3.14 15.68 6.06
N HIS A 25 -3.51 15.38 7.30
CA HIS A 25 -3.08 14.17 8.01
C HIS A 25 -4.32 13.31 8.27
N VAL A 26 -4.33 12.05 7.81
CA VAL A 26 -5.47 11.14 8.00
C VAL A 26 -5.03 9.97 8.87
N THR A 27 -5.38 10.05 10.15
CA THR A 27 -4.97 9.08 11.15
C THR A 27 -6.14 8.24 11.62
N GLY A 28 -5.89 7.30 12.52
CA GLY A 28 -6.95 6.72 13.33
C GLY A 28 -7.55 5.44 12.79
N ALA A 29 -7.67 5.26 11.47
CA ALA A 29 -8.20 4.05 10.82
C ALA A 29 -7.67 3.91 9.39
N GLN A 30 -7.82 2.71 8.83
CA GLN A 30 -7.45 2.35 7.45
C GLN A 30 -8.38 2.98 6.41
N ILE A 31 -7.86 3.17 5.19
CA ILE A 31 -8.65 3.48 4.00
C ILE A 31 -8.75 2.26 3.10
N THR A 32 -9.98 1.94 2.69
CA THR A 32 -10.30 0.70 1.98
C THR A 32 -10.95 1.02 0.64
N LEU A 33 -10.34 0.51 -0.43
CA LEU A 33 -10.82 0.53 -1.81
C LEU A 33 -11.29 -0.89 -2.15
N GLN A 34 -12.58 -1.16 -2.01
CA GLN A 34 -13.14 -2.50 -2.21
C GLN A 34 -14.15 -2.54 -3.34
N ASN A 35 -13.86 -3.36 -4.36
CA ASN A 35 -14.69 -3.51 -5.56
C ASN A 35 -14.96 -2.17 -6.27
N VAL A 36 -13.92 -1.34 -6.39
CA VAL A 36 -14.00 -0.01 -6.99
C VAL A 36 -13.00 0.19 -8.13
N HIS A 37 -13.20 1.27 -8.88
CA HIS A 37 -12.28 1.71 -9.92
C HIS A 37 -12.07 3.22 -9.91
N ASN A 38 -10.96 3.67 -10.49
CA ASN A 38 -10.66 5.09 -10.74
C ASN A 38 -10.60 5.93 -9.46
N VAL A 39 -9.59 5.66 -8.62
CA VAL A 39 -9.36 6.40 -7.36
C VAL A 39 -7.92 6.91 -7.20
N ILE A 40 -7.77 8.16 -6.72
CA ILE A 40 -6.49 8.81 -6.36
C ILE A 40 -6.46 9.15 -4.86
N LEU A 41 -5.34 8.85 -4.17
CA LEU A 41 -5.23 8.94 -2.69
C LEU A 41 -3.95 9.61 -2.17
N HIS A 42 -4.05 10.33 -1.04
CA HIS A 42 -2.93 10.87 -0.23
C HIS A 42 -3.20 10.80 1.29
N ILE A 43 -2.53 9.88 2.02
CA ILE A 43 -2.83 9.49 3.43
C ILE A 43 -1.56 9.10 4.22
N HIS A 44 -1.59 9.18 5.57
CA HIS A 44 -0.59 8.55 6.47
C HIS A 44 -0.99 8.49 7.96
N ASP A 45 -0.37 7.61 8.76
CA ASP A 45 -0.55 7.40 10.22
C ASP A 45 -1.89 6.73 10.65
N ALA A 46 -2.33 5.68 9.93
CA ALA A 46 -3.53 4.89 10.26
C ALA A 46 -3.28 3.90 11.43
N VAL A 47 -4.32 3.57 12.21
CA VAL A 47 -4.26 2.59 13.33
C VAL A 47 -5.52 1.70 13.36
N PRO A 48 -5.53 0.53 14.02
CA PRO A 48 -6.69 -0.36 14.05
C PRO A 48 -7.87 0.28 14.80
N ARG A 49 -9.11 0.04 14.32
CA ARG A 49 -10.34 0.45 14.99
C ARG A 49 -11.40 -0.63 14.93
N GLY A 50 -12.19 -0.70 16.00
CA GLY A 50 -13.34 -1.59 16.08
C GLY A 50 -14.35 -1.33 14.95
N GLY A 51 -14.89 -2.42 14.41
CA GLY A 51 -15.84 -2.40 13.29
C GLY A 51 -17.23 -1.86 13.62
N GLY A 52 -18.25 -2.40 12.95
CA GLY A 52 -19.66 -2.07 13.14
C GLY A 52 -20.30 -1.53 11.86
N VAL A 53 -21.39 -0.77 12.00
CA VAL A 53 -22.09 -0.20 10.81
C VAL A 53 -21.22 0.88 10.19
N ILE A 54 -20.83 0.69 8.93
CA ILE A 54 -20.01 1.61 8.13
C ILE A 54 -20.75 1.87 6.82
N ARG A 55 -20.84 3.15 6.45
CA ARG A 55 -21.44 3.59 5.19
C ARG A 55 -20.39 3.45 4.08
N ASP A 56 -20.68 2.64 3.07
CA ASP A 56 -19.79 2.39 1.92
C ASP A 56 -20.28 3.06 0.62
N SER A 57 -21.53 3.53 0.60
CA SER A 57 -22.06 4.38 -0.47
C SER A 57 -23.10 5.37 0.06
N LYS A 58 -23.56 6.30 -0.79
CA LYS A 58 -24.61 7.26 -0.42
C LYS A 58 -25.88 6.58 0.10
N HIS A 59 -26.14 5.35 -0.34
CA HIS A 59 -27.40 4.64 -0.09
C HIS A 59 -27.23 3.32 0.68
N HIS A 60 -26.00 2.96 1.08
CA HIS A 60 -25.73 1.68 1.73
C HIS A 60 -24.80 1.82 2.94
N SER A 61 -25.17 1.11 4.00
CA SER A 61 -24.33 0.88 5.18
C SER A 61 -24.34 -0.61 5.51
N GLY A 62 -23.15 -1.19 5.65
CA GLY A 62 -22.97 -2.61 5.99
C GLY A 62 -22.31 -2.79 7.36
N VAL A 63 -22.45 -3.98 7.94
CA VAL A 63 -21.66 -4.38 9.12
C VAL A 63 -20.28 -4.82 8.64
N ARG A 64 -19.24 -4.20 9.20
CA ARG A 64 -17.83 -4.51 8.93
C ARG A 64 -17.16 -5.08 10.17
N GLY A 65 -16.22 -6.00 9.96
CA GLY A 65 -15.32 -6.51 11.00
C GLY A 65 -14.34 -5.44 11.48
N GLU A 66 -13.46 -5.83 12.40
CA GLU A 66 -12.32 -5.00 12.78
C GLU A 66 -11.34 -4.87 11.60
N SER A 67 -10.84 -3.66 11.36
CA SER A 67 -9.80 -3.42 10.36
C SER A 67 -8.43 -3.80 10.90
N ASP A 68 -7.56 -4.35 10.07
CA ASP A 68 -6.19 -4.72 10.45
C ASP A 68 -5.32 -3.51 10.84
N GLY A 69 -5.76 -2.30 10.51
CA GLY A 69 -5.04 -1.04 10.82
C GLY A 69 -3.89 -0.77 9.87
N GLY A 70 -3.99 -1.26 8.63
CA GLY A 70 -3.13 -0.86 7.53
C GLY A 70 -3.38 0.59 7.11
N GLY A 71 -2.56 1.09 6.17
CA GLY A 71 -2.72 2.43 5.61
C GLY A 71 -3.82 2.48 4.55
N ILE A 72 -3.53 1.90 3.38
CA ILE A 72 -4.44 1.81 2.23
C ILE A 72 -4.54 0.35 1.79
N SER A 73 -5.75 -0.22 1.79
CA SER A 73 -6.02 -1.54 1.19
C SER A 73 -6.83 -1.43 -0.09
N VAL A 74 -6.38 -2.14 -1.11
CA VAL A 74 -7.02 -2.27 -2.42
C VAL A 74 -7.46 -3.72 -2.60
N MET A 75 -8.76 -3.96 -2.62
CA MET A 75 -9.39 -5.28 -2.67
C MET A 75 -10.35 -5.37 -3.86
N GLY A 76 -10.22 -6.39 -4.71
CA GLY A 76 -11.12 -6.61 -5.85
C GLY A 76 -11.29 -5.41 -6.78
N SER A 77 -10.29 -4.52 -6.86
CA SER A 77 -10.40 -3.20 -7.49
C SER A 77 -9.45 -3.06 -8.68
N SER A 78 -9.80 -2.18 -9.64
CA SER A 78 -8.95 -1.89 -10.81
C SER A 78 -8.72 -0.40 -11.00
N ASP A 79 -7.72 -0.03 -11.79
CA ASP A 79 -7.51 1.37 -12.21
C ASP A 79 -7.35 2.33 -11.02
N ILE A 80 -6.43 1.98 -10.11
CA ILE A 80 -6.16 2.72 -8.87
C ILE A 80 -4.80 3.41 -8.99
N TRP A 81 -4.72 4.67 -8.57
CA TRP A 81 -3.47 5.43 -8.56
C TRP A 81 -3.20 6.04 -7.18
N ILE A 82 -2.24 5.48 -6.45
CA ILE A 82 -1.79 6.00 -5.16
C ILE A 82 -0.56 6.86 -5.43
N ASP A 83 -0.66 8.18 -5.28
CA ASP A 83 0.37 9.12 -5.73
C ASP A 83 0.71 10.18 -4.68
N HIS A 84 1.99 10.53 -4.56
CA HIS A 84 2.48 11.58 -3.66
C HIS A 84 2.09 11.38 -2.18
N VAL A 85 2.05 10.13 -1.73
CA VAL A 85 1.68 9.80 -0.34
C VAL A 85 2.88 9.80 0.59
N SER A 86 2.71 10.20 1.85
CA SER A 86 3.81 10.23 2.85
C SER A 86 3.57 9.29 4.02
N MET A 87 3.72 7.98 3.85
CA MET A 87 3.22 6.97 4.79
C MET A 87 4.28 6.45 5.79
N ARG A 88 3.84 6.18 7.03
CA ARG A 88 4.65 5.58 8.10
C ARG A 88 3.77 5.02 9.21
N SER A 89 4.36 4.21 10.07
CA SER A 89 3.87 3.88 11.42
C SER A 89 2.39 3.47 11.49
N CYS A 90 1.93 2.65 10.53
CA CYS A 90 0.63 1.97 10.64
C CYS A 90 0.77 0.72 11.51
N ALA A 91 -0.33 0.04 11.84
CA ALA A 91 -0.25 -1.17 12.67
C ALA A 91 0.13 -2.42 11.89
N ASP A 92 -0.31 -2.54 10.64
CA ASP A 92 0.02 -3.68 9.77
C ASP A 92 0.80 -3.25 8.53
N VAL A 93 0.20 -3.26 7.33
CA VAL A 93 0.88 -2.88 6.07
C VAL A 93 0.60 -1.41 5.72
N LEU A 94 1.55 -0.67 5.11
CA LEU A 94 1.25 0.68 4.62
C LEU A 94 0.32 0.63 3.41
N VAL A 95 0.65 -0.17 2.39
CA VAL A 95 -0.20 -0.39 1.22
C VAL A 95 -0.32 -1.87 0.89
N ASP A 96 -1.54 -2.40 0.81
CA ASP A 96 -1.80 -3.76 0.35
C ASP A 96 -2.72 -3.78 -0.88
N VAL A 97 -2.39 -4.67 -1.82
CA VAL A 97 -3.16 -4.89 -3.05
C VAL A 97 -3.47 -6.37 -3.12
N VAL A 98 -4.74 -6.73 -3.03
CA VAL A 98 -5.18 -8.12 -2.82
C VAL A 98 -6.47 -8.40 -3.58
N ASP A 99 -6.93 -9.64 -3.48
CA ASP A 99 -8.29 -10.05 -3.85
C ASP A 99 -8.59 -9.89 -5.34
N GLY A 100 -7.60 -10.15 -6.22
CA GLY A 100 -7.74 -10.02 -7.66
C GLY A 100 -7.64 -8.57 -8.18
N SER A 101 -7.21 -7.64 -7.34
CA SER A 101 -6.97 -6.26 -7.78
C SER A 101 -5.88 -6.18 -8.86
N THR A 102 -6.01 -5.25 -9.80
CA THR A 102 -5.08 -5.11 -10.93
C THR A 102 -5.05 -3.68 -11.47
N ALA A 103 -4.13 -3.36 -12.39
CA ALA A 103 -3.95 -2.00 -12.93
C ALA A 103 -3.80 -0.94 -11.82
N VAL A 104 -2.91 -1.22 -10.85
CA VAL A 104 -2.61 -0.32 -9.74
C VAL A 104 -1.25 0.35 -9.97
N THR A 105 -1.16 1.67 -9.81
CA THR A 105 0.10 2.41 -9.79
C THR A 105 0.31 3.03 -8.42
N ILE A 106 1.49 2.82 -7.82
CA ILE A 106 1.93 3.46 -6.59
C ILE A 106 3.16 4.29 -6.91
N SER A 107 3.04 5.61 -6.87
CA SER A 107 4.10 6.50 -7.33
C SER A 107 4.37 7.74 -6.48
N ASN A 108 5.58 8.28 -6.62
CA ASN A 108 6.02 9.54 -5.99
C ASN A 108 5.81 9.59 -4.47
N GLY A 109 5.66 8.43 -3.83
CA GLY A 109 5.43 8.33 -2.39
C GLY A 109 6.73 8.41 -1.61
N HIS A 110 6.61 8.75 -0.33
CA HIS A 110 7.67 8.74 0.65
C HIS A 110 7.29 7.83 1.82
N PHE A 111 8.01 6.73 1.98
CA PHE A 111 7.72 5.70 2.97
C PHE A 111 8.84 5.65 4.01
N THR A 112 8.51 5.65 5.30
CA THR A 112 9.52 5.63 6.38
C THR A 112 9.00 4.89 7.62
N LYS A 113 9.92 4.54 8.54
CA LYS A 113 9.61 4.10 9.93
C LYS A 113 8.47 3.06 10.01
N HIS A 114 8.64 1.94 9.33
CA HIS A 114 7.62 0.91 9.24
C HIS A 114 8.22 -0.45 8.88
N ASP A 115 7.65 -1.54 9.40
CA ASP A 115 8.15 -2.89 9.13
C ASP A 115 7.68 -3.40 7.75
N HIS A 116 6.37 -3.60 7.62
CA HIS A 116 5.74 -4.19 6.45
C HIS A 116 5.22 -3.11 5.48
N VAL A 117 6.01 -2.73 4.47
CA VAL A 117 5.69 -1.53 3.65
C VAL A 117 4.58 -1.81 2.63
N MET A 118 4.81 -2.71 1.68
CA MET A 118 3.89 -3.02 0.59
C MET A 118 3.69 -4.52 0.41
N LEU A 119 2.44 -4.98 0.43
CA LEU A 119 2.10 -6.39 0.23
C LEU A 119 1.15 -6.56 -0.97
N PHE A 120 1.62 -7.27 -2.00
CA PHE A 120 0.81 -7.55 -3.19
C PHE A 120 0.50 -9.05 -3.27
N GLY A 121 -0.77 -9.39 -3.07
CA GLY A 121 -1.26 -10.75 -2.87
C GLY A 121 -1.05 -11.26 -1.44
N ALA A 122 -2.14 -11.45 -0.68
CA ALA A 122 -2.07 -11.79 0.74
C ALA A 122 -1.91 -13.30 1.04
N SER A 123 -2.44 -14.16 0.17
CA SER A 123 -2.54 -15.61 0.43
C SER A 123 -1.78 -16.45 -0.59
N ASP A 124 -1.20 -17.56 -0.13
CA ASP A 124 -0.56 -18.58 -0.97
C ASP A 124 -1.58 -19.50 -1.68
N SER A 125 -2.88 -19.28 -1.47
CA SER A 125 -3.98 -20.00 -2.14
C SER A 125 -4.86 -19.11 -3.01
N ALA A 126 -4.54 -17.81 -3.13
CA ALA A 126 -5.33 -16.86 -3.89
C ALA A 126 -4.96 -16.86 -5.39
N ALA A 127 -5.35 -17.92 -6.11
CA ALA A 127 -5.03 -18.06 -7.54
C ALA A 127 -5.52 -16.90 -8.43
N LYS A 128 -6.54 -16.15 -7.98
CA LYS A 128 -7.02 -14.94 -8.66
C LYS A 128 -5.96 -13.84 -8.77
N ASP A 129 -5.00 -13.79 -7.85
CA ASP A 129 -3.95 -12.75 -7.88
C ASP A 129 -2.94 -12.94 -9.03
N LYS A 130 -3.03 -14.03 -9.82
CA LYS A 130 -2.24 -14.21 -11.04
C LYS A 130 -2.46 -13.13 -12.10
N MET A 131 -3.64 -12.50 -12.11
CA MET A 131 -3.94 -11.40 -13.04
C MET A 131 -3.47 -10.03 -12.53
N MET A 132 -2.95 -9.96 -11.31
CA MET A 132 -2.55 -8.72 -10.67
C MET A 132 -1.41 -8.07 -11.45
N GLN A 133 -1.56 -6.77 -11.73
CA GLN A 133 -0.53 -5.93 -12.31
C GLN A 133 -0.37 -4.67 -11.46
N VAL A 134 0.83 -4.47 -10.91
CA VAL A 134 1.14 -3.28 -10.10
C VAL A 134 2.42 -2.64 -10.59
N THR A 135 2.39 -1.31 -10.75
CA THR A 135 3.58 -0.49 -11.00
C THR A 135 3.96 0.25 -9.73
N VAL A 136 5.21 0.11 -9.29
CA VAL A 136 5.81 0.85 -8.16
C VAL A 136 6.90 1.75 -8.74
N ALA A 137 6.63 3.05 -8.81
CA ALA A 137 7.49 3.97 -9.54
C ALA A 137 7.84 5.26 -8.78
N PHE A 138 9.08 5.72 -8.87
CA PHE A 138 9.49 7.05 -8.36
C PHE A 138 9.28 7.26 -6.84
N ASN A 139 9.15 6.19 -6.08
CA ASN A 139 8.98 6.28 -4.63
C ASN A 139 10.34 6.44 -3.94
N HIS A 140 10.35 7.14 -2.81
CA HIS A 140 11.46 7.16 -1.88
C HIS A 140 11.16 6.23 -0.69
N PHE A 141 11.89 5.12 -0.61
CA PHE A 141 11.91 4.20 0.51
C PHE A 141 13.00 4.62 1.49
N GLY A 142 12.56 5.39 2.49
CA GLY A 142 13.43 6.12 3.41
C GLY A 142 13.84 5.34 4.66
N LYS A 143 14.39 6.07 5.64
CA LYS A 143 14.95 5.49 6.86
C LYS A 143 13.92 4.80 7.75
N GLY A 144 14.38 3.76 8.45
CA GLY A 144 13.58 3.01 9.42
C GLY A 144 12.59 2.05 8.78
N LEU A 145 12.73 1.77 7.47
CA LEU A 145 12.03 0.67 6.82
C LEU A 145 12.76 -0.65 7.07
N VAL A 146 11.98 -1.73 7.20
CA VAL A 146 12.50 -3.09 7.44
C VAL A 146 12.43 -3.93 6.18
N GLN A 147 11.25 -4.09 5.57
CA GLN A 147 11.04 -5.03 4.46
C GLN A 147 9.81 -4.74 3.58
N ARG A 148 9.61 -5.57 2.54
CA ARG A 148 8.44 -5.58 1.65
C ARG A 148 8.26 -4.31 0.81
N MET A 149 9.25 -3.95 -0.01
CA MET A 149 9.22 -2.75 -0.86
C MET A 149 9.39 -3.06 -2.37
N PRO A 150 8.55 -3.90 -3.00
CA PRO A 150 7.39 -4.61 -2.44
C PRO A 150 7.67 -6.06 -2.05
N ARG A 151 6.69 -6.71 -1.40
CA ARG A 151 6.57 -8.17 -1.33
C ARG A 151 5.43 -8.66 -2.20
N CYS A 152 5.73 -9.53 -3.17
CA CYS A 152 4.83 -9.89 -4.26
C CYS A 152 4.44 -11.37 -4.25
N ARG A 153 3.21 -11.66 -4.71
CA ARG A 153 2.76 -13.01 -5.05
C ARG A 153 2.08 -13.07 -6.41
N TYR A 154 2.32 -14.15 -7.14
CA TYR A 154 1.71 -14.50 -8.44
C TYR A 154 1.92 -13.52 -9.60
N GLY A 155 1.30 -12.33 -9.53
CA GLY A 155 1.12 -11.42 -10.67
C GLY A 155 2.40 -10.81 -11.26
N PHE A 156 2.22 -9.72 -11.98
CA PHE A 156 3.28 -8.96 -12.63
C PHE A 156 3.50 -7.63 -11.92
N PHE A 157 4.76 -7.34 -11.60
CA PHE A 157 5.15 -6.19 -10.80
C PHE A 157 6.30 -5.46 -11.48
N TYR A 158 6.06 -4.21 -11.86
CA TYR A 158 7.10 -3.36 -12.41
C TYR A 158 7.58 -2.37 -11.35
N VAL A 159 8.81 -2.54 -10.91
CA VAL A 159 9.45 -1.73 -9.86
C VAL A 159 10.50 -0.85 -10.54
N VAL A 160 10.20 0.42 -10.74
CA VAL A 160 10.99 1.30 -11.62
C VAL A 160 11.39 2.62 -10.98
N ASN A 161 12.66 3.01 -11.10
CA ASN A 161 13.20 4.32 -10.69
C ASN A 161 12.84 4.75 -9.25
N ASN A 162 12.77 3.81 -8.31
CA ASN A 162 12.61 4.11 -6.89
C ASN A 162 13.99 4.30 -6.21
N ASP A 163 14.03 5.12 -5.16
CA ASP A 163 15.23 5.33 -4.34
C ASP A 163 15.08 4.60 -2.99
N TYR A 164 15.91 3.59 -2.77
CA TYR A 164 15.95 2.78 -1.55
C TYR A 164 17.15 3.17 -0.71
N THR A 165 16.89 3.75 0.46
CA THR A 165 17.97 4.24 1.33
C THR A 165 18.11 3.46 2.64
N HIS A 166 17.21 2.51 2.92
CA HIS A 166 17.22 1.70 4.13
C HIS A 166 16.34 0.45 4.02
N TRP A 167 16.84 -0.70 4.48
CA TRP A 167 16.09 -1.93 4.79
C TRP A 167 16.85 -2.73 5.85
N LEU A 168 16.16 -3.62 6.56
CA LEU A 168 16.73 -4.44 7.64
C LEU A 168 16.40 -5.93 7.50
N VAL A 169 15.81 -6.35 6.38
CA VAL A 169 15.70 -7.77 6.00
C VAL A 169 15.98 -7.91 4.50
N TYR A 170 15.08 -7.39 3.66
CA TYR A 170 15.24 -7.30 2.20
C TYR A 170 14.47 -6.07 1.68
N ALA A 171 14.80 -5.60 0.48
CA ALA A 171 14.05 -4.54 -0.17
C ALA A 171 12.88 -5.11 -0.99
N ILE A 172 13.16 -5.99 -1.96
CA ILE A 172 12.16 -6.50 -2.92
C ILE A 172 12.07 -8.02 -2.78
N GLY A 173 10.92 -8.57 -2.43
CA GLY A 173 10.78 -10.01 -2.22
C GLY A 173 9.51 -10.60 -2.83
N GLY A 174 9.40 -11.92 -2.81
CA GLY A 174 8.17 -12.56 -3.27
C GLY A 174 8.09 -14.07 -3.04
N SER A 175 6.89 -14.61 -3.21
CA SER A 175 6.60 -16.04 -3.13
C SER A 175 5.50 -16.39 -4.15
N GLN A 176 5.27 -17.67 -4.44
CA GLN A 176 4.24 -18.09 -5.41
C GLN A 176 4.48 -17.59 -6.84
N ASN A 177 5.75 -17.61 -7.28
CA ASN A 177 6.17 -17.32 -8.66
C ASN A 177 5.69 -15.94 -9.21
N PRO A 178 5.96 -14.82 -8.52
CA PRO A 178 5.66 -13.49 -9.05
C PRO A 178 6.66 -13.14 -10.16
N THR A 179 6.20 -12.37 -11.15
CA THR A 179 7.12 -11.73 -12.11
C THR A 179 7.45 -10.33 -11.61
N ILE A 180 8.71 -10.10 -11.20
CA ILE A 180 9.16 -8.79 -10.72
C ILE A 180 10.23 -8.26 -11.68
N ILE A 181 9.94 -7.13 -12.33
CA ILE A 181 10.89 -6.41 -13.16
C ILE A 181 11.40 -5.21 -12.37
N SER A 182 12.65 -5.28 -11.92
CA SER A 182 13.34 -4.18 -11.23
C SER A 182 14.21 -3.43 -12.23
N GLN A 183 13.92 -2.14 -12.48
CA GLN A 183 14.63 -1.34 -13.48
C GLN A 183 14.95 0.07 -12.97
N GLY A 184 16.20 0.50 -13.10
CA GLY A 184 16.62 1.88 -12.78
C GLY A 184 16.47 2.30 -11.31
N ASN A 185 16.20 1.35 -10.41
CA ASN A 185 16.14 1.61 -8.98
C ASN A 185 17.54 1.88 -8.41
N ARG A 186 17.63 2.78 -7.43
CA ARG A 186 18.85 3.03 -6.67
C ARG A 186 18.75 2.33 -5.32
N PHE A 187 19.73 1.49 -5.00
CA PHE A 187 19.79 0.77 -3.72
C PHE A 187 21.01 1.20 -2.91
N ARG A 188 20.76 1.73 -1.71
CA ARG A 188 21.80 2.02 -0.71
C ARG A 188 21.54 1.20 0.55
N ALA A 189 22.21 0.04 0.62
CA ALA A 189 22.15 -0.85 1.77
C ALA A 189 22.71 -0.18 3.03
N VAL A 190 22.22 -0.61 4.19
CA VAL A 190 22.83 -0.25 5.48
C VAL A 190 24.21 -0.88 5.62
N ASP A 191 25.04 -0.34 6.52
CA ASP A 191 26.38 -0.88 6.74
C ASP A 191 26.40 -2.10 7.66
N ASP A 192 25.67 -3.13 7.24
CA ASP A 192 25.62 -4.44 7.88
C ASP A 192 25.72 -5.50 6.78
N ARG A 193 26.54 -6.54 7.00
CA ARG A 193 26.76 -7.62 6.02
C ARG A 193 25.50 -8.46 5.81
N ASN A 194 24.61 -8.52 6.80
CA ASN A 194 23.38 -9.31 6.74
C ASN A 194 22.30 -8.68 5.85
N PHE A 195 22.43 -7.39 5.52
CA PHE A 195 21.39 -6.63 4.80
C PHE A 195 21.90 -6.03 3.48
N LYS A 196 22.86 -6.71 2.83
CA LYS A 196 23.41 -6.27 1.53
C LYS A 196 22.59 -6.77 0.35
N GLU A 197 21.96 -7.93 0.48
CA GLU A 197 21.09 -8.46 -0.56
C GLU A 197 19.81 -7.61 -0.63
N VAL A 198 19.42 -7.28 -1.86
CA VAL A 198 18.19 -6.51 -2.15
C VAL A 198 16.98 -7.44 -2.11
N THR A 199 17.16 -8.69 -2.55
CA THR A 199 16.13 -9.71 -2.73
C THR A 199 16.04 -10.71 -1.60
#